data_AF-A0A7V7MI27-F1
#
_entry.id   AF-A0A7V7MI27-F1
#
_cell.length_a   1.000
_cell.length_b   1.000
_cell.length_c   1.000
_cell.angle_alpha   90.00
_cell.angle_beta   90.00
_cell.angle_gamma   90.00
#
_symmetry.space_group_name_H-M   'P 1'
#
loop_
_entity.id
_entity.type
_entity.pdbx_description
1 polymer ?
#
loop_
_entity_poly.entity_id
_entity_poly.type
_entity_poly.pdbx_seq_one_letter_code
_entity_poly.pdbx_strand_id
1 'polypeptide(L)'
;MTESPSQPNSGGQPPDAAIRRVQEEAPGSLLRLRDVQSLNRSFRRLAEVQNGLLEHLETAEEERRRGRRWALPVMTILGFAAGLGAGATAMAMWGPKDLPEDLRVQAEMPEIVVEPTPVTVELPESTLDPELLNRMQAMLEQERDARSGDQETIRELTSKLLERMEREQQTLAMLDRLAEGNLDQEEGAEKETPSDSGSAAQNPTVPAANGTSESNRTEKESSTPTAESSPGASPGAEAAAEEETWLQVLNGLLATDGYSGYRFQKGEAVPDQAQIRQVILAEYDAQGRLDNLLKAERVEFQLHQMSGTLALRFFDGHRSRAGVRIALPPEGARLDFLEVNSKAWLQHFPALAEAEVEQAAAKVPDAQLEPVRKALDGFLSLRGPGGYYRMNSLGGIQGNQLQLVQINWFDAAGRLVKTIEADQMEVQLYKKGTVELVLRNGAFVDGGQRSPFYNDLFRIYLTRQPVAEWQASEIPLVEVD
;
A
#
# COMPACT_ATOMS: atom_id res chain seq x y z
N MET A 1 68.99 27.97 -21.67
CA MET A 1 68.54 27.46 -22.97
C MET A 1 68.03 26.05 -22.73
N THR A 2 66.72 25.93 -22.50
CA THR A 2 66.02 24.65 -22.31
C THR A 2 64.65 24.83 -22.94
N GLU A 3 64.44 24.09 -24.02
CA GLU A 3 63.28 24.14 -24.91
C GLU A 3 62.05 23.54 -24.21
N SER A 4 60.92 24.23 -24.33
CA SER A 4 59.60 23.74 -23.90
C SER A 4 58.94 22.96 -25.04
N PRO A 5 58.33 21.79 -24.79
CA PRO A 5 57.63 21.06 -25.82
C PRO A 5 56.22 21.62 -26.05
N SER A 6 55.95 21.88 -27.31
CA SER A 6 54.71 22.36 -27.90
C SER A 6 53.59 21.34 -27.76
N GLN A 7 52.43 21.75 -27.22
CA GLN A 7 51.20 20.95 -27.25
C GLN A 7 50.50 21.05 -28.61
N PRO A 8 49.92 19.95 -29.14
CA PRO A 8 49.15 19.98 -30.37
C PRO A 8 47.73 20.49 -30.12
N ASN A 9 47.32 21.38 -31.00
CA ASN A 9 46.03 22.05 -31.08
C ASN A 9 44.94 21.05 -31.51
N SER A 10 44.06 20.63 -30.60
CA SER A 10 42.89 19.80 -30.90
C SER A 10 41.71 20.68 -31.34
N GLY A 11 41.45 20.67 -32.65
CA GLY A 11 40.32 21.36 -33.26
C GLY A 11 38.98 20.81 -32.76
N GLY A 12 38.13 21.72 -32.27
CA GLY A 12 36.77 21.43 -31.82
C GLY A 12 35.86 21.04 -32.98
N GLN A 13 35.28 19.85 -32.89
CA GLN A 13 34.23 19.35 -33.76
C GLN A 13 32.89 19.57 -33.03
N PRO A 14 31.87 20.18 -33.65
CA PRO A 14 30.63 20.54 -32.96
C PRO A 14 29.81 19.30 -32.56
N PRO A 15 29.22 19.25 -31.35
CA PRO A 15 28.55 18.08 -30.78
C PRO A 15 27.21 17.69 -31.44
N ASP A 16 26.67 18.49 -32.36
CA ASP A 16 25.31 18.29 -32.88
C ASP A 16 25.15 17.24 -33.98
N ALA A 17 26.25 16.77 -34.58
CA ALA A 17 26.18 15.77 -35.66
C ALA A 17 26.09 14.32 -35.16
N ALA A 18 26.52 14.04 -33.93
CA ALA A 18 26.54 12.69 -33.37
C ALA A 18 25.17 12.25 -32.82
N ILE A 19 24.33 13.20 -32.36
CA ILE A 19 23.02 12.89 -31.78
C ILE A 19 21.98 12.57 -32.86
N ARG A 20 22.09 13.15 -34.06
CA ARG A 20 21.16 12.86 -35.17
C ARG A 20 21.31 11.46 -35.77
N ARG A 21 22.50 10.85 -35.73
CA ARG A 21 22.72 9.51 -36.32
C ARG A 21 22.18 8.35 -35.47
N VAL A 22 21.88 8.57 -34.19
CA VAL A 22 21.30 7.52 -33.32
C VAL A 22 19.77 7.46 -33.43
N GLN A 23 19.11 8.48 -34.01
CA GLN A 23 17.65 8.51 -34.16
C GLN A 23 17.12 7.88 -35.46
N GLU A 24 17.96 7.61 -36.46
CA GLU A 24 17.50 7.09 -37.77
C GLU A 24 17.64 5.56 -37.95
N GLU A 25 18.32 4.85 -37.04
CA GLU A 25 18.54 3.40 -37.14
C GLU A 25 17.83 2.60 -36.03
N ALA A 26 16.48 2.56 -36.01
CA ALA A 26 15.72 1.39 -35.53
C ALA A 26 14.18 1.60 -35.60
N PRO A 27 13.52 1.43 -36.77
CA PRO A 27 12.06 1.42 -36.86
C PRO A 27 11.38 0.19 -36.23
N GLY A 28 12.10 -0.65 -35.45
CA GLY A 28 11.58 -1.87 -34.82
C GLY A 28 11.37 -1.81 -33.30
N SER A 29 11.73 -0.73 -32.61
CA SER A 29 11.68 -0.67 -31.13
C SER A 29 10.35 -0.17 -30.56
N LEU A 30 9.55 0.58 -31.33
CA LEU A 30 8.27 1.14 -30.89
C LEU A 30 7.15 0.08 -30.73
N LEU A 31 7.22 -1.03 -31.48
CA LEU A 31 6.30 -2.16 -31.31
C LEU A 31 6.48 -2.86 -29.95
N ARG A 32 7.71 -2.95 -29.44
CA ARG A 32 7.99 -3.58 -28.14
C ARG A 32 7.46 -2.76 -26.96
N LEU A 33 7.43 -1.44 -27.05
CA LEU A 33 6.88 -0.58 -25.99
C LEU A 33 5.37 -0.72 -25.84
N ARG A 34 4.64 -0.87 -26.96
CA ARG A 34 3.19 -1.06 -26.94
C ARG A 34 2.81 -2.44 -26.39
N ASP A 35 3.59 -3.47 -26.74
CA ASP A 35 3.41 -4.82 -26.22
C ASP A 35 3.69 -4.88 -24.71
N VAL A 36 4.76 -4.23 -24.23
CA VAL A 36 5.08 -4.14 -22.80
C VAL A 36 3.98 -3.43 -22.01
N GLN A 37 3.38 -2.37 -22.55
CA GLN A 37 2.24 -1.70 -21.90
C GLN A 37 0.97 -2.56 -21.89
N SER A 38 0.71 -3.33 -22.96
CA SER A 38 -0.42 -4.26 -23.00
C SER A 38 -0.27 -5.40 -21.98
N LEU A 39 0.98 -5.89 -21.80
CA LEU A 39 1.34 -6.91 -20.83
C LEU A 39 1.19 -6.41 -19.39
N ASN A 40 1.59 -5.16 -19.12
CA ASN A 40 1.43 -4.56 -17.79
C ASN A 40 -0.06 -4.38 -17.43
N ARG A 41 -0.91 -4.06 -18.40
CA ARG A 41 -2.37 -3.99 -18.20
C ARG A 41 -2.99 -5.37 -17.95
N SER A 42 -2.50 -6.43 -18.59
CA SER A 42 -3.03 -7.78 -18.36
C SER A 42 -2.63 -8.34 -16.99
N PHE A 43 -1.40 -8.07 -16.52
CA PHE A 43 -0.99 -8.43 -15.15
C PHE A 43 -1.83 -7.72 -14.08
N ARG A 44 -2.17 -6.45 -14.27
CA ARG A 44 -3.02 -5.71 -13.33
C ARG A 44 -4.44 -6.29 -13.24
N ARG A 45 -5.04 -6.65 -14.38
CA ARG A 45 -6.34 -7.34 -14.41
C ARG A 45 -6.29 -8.73 -13.75
N LEU A 46 -5.17 -9.44 -13.88
CA LEU A 46 -5.00 -10.75 -13.24
C LEU A 46 -4.90 -10.62 -11.72
N ALA A 47 -4.22 -9.58 -11.22
CA ALA A 47 -4.17 -9.25 -9.79
C ALA A 47 -5.55 -8.88 -9.23
N GLU A 48 -6.36 -8.10 -9.98
CA GLU A 48 -7.75 -7.78 -9.61
C GLU A 48 -8.61 -9.05 -9.49
N VAL A 49 -8.45 -10.01 -10.40
CA VAL A 49 -9.16 -11.30 -10.33
C VAL A 49 -8.70 -12.15 -9.13
N GLN A 50 -7.41 -12.15 -8.82
CA GLN A 50 -6.88 -12.87 -7.66
C GLN A 50 -7.41 -12.28 -6.34
N ASN A 51 -7.46 -10.96 -6.22
CA ASN A 51 -8.01 -10.27 -5.06
C ASN A 51 -9.52 -10.53 -4.92
N GLY A 52 -10.27 -10.50 -6.03
CA GLY A 52 -11.69 -10.83 -6.02
C GLY A 52 -11.96 -12.28 -5.58
N LEU A 53 -11.11 -13.24 -5.96
CA LEU A 53 -11.21 -14.64 -5.51
C LEU A 53 -10.90 -14.79 -4.01
N LEU A 54 -9.90 -14.07 -3.50
CA LEU A 54 -9.57 -14.08 -2.07
C LEU A 54 -10.70 -13.50 -1.22
N GLU A 55 -11.28 -12.37 -1.64
CA GLU A 55 -12.42 -11.75 -0.97
C GLU A 55 -13.64 -12.69 -0.98
N HIS A 56 -13.89 -13.38 -2.10
CA HIS A 56 -14.99 -14.35 -2.20
C HIS A 56 -14.78 -15.58 -1.30
N LEU A 57 -13.54 -16.03 -1.12
CA LEU A 57 -13.19 -17.11 -0.20
C LEU A 57 -13.34 -16.68 1.26
N GLU A 58 -12.94 -15.45 1.61
CA GLU A 58 -13.10 -14.90 2.95
C GLU A 58 -14.58 -14.76 3.31
N THR A 59 -15.39 -14.23 2.38
CA THR A 59 -16.84 -14.12 2.54
C THR A 59 -17.49 -15.51 2.72
N ALA A 60 -17.07 -16.50 1.93
CA ALA A 60 -17.56 -17.88 2.06
C ALA A 60 -17.12 -18.53 3.39
N GLU A 61 -15.93 -18.20 3.92
CA GLU A 61 -15.47 -18.66 5.22
C GLU A 61 -16.24 -17.99 6.36
N GLU A 62 -16.56 -16.70 6.25
CA GLU A 62 -17.42 -15.99 7.21
C GLU A 62 -18.83 -16.58 7.24
N GLU A 63 -19.40 -16.93 6.09
CA GLU A 63 -20.68 -17.64 6.02
C GLU A 63 -20.60 -19.03 6.67
N ARG A 64 -19.53 -19.80 6.42
CA ARG A 64 -19.30 -21.08 7.13
C ARG A 64 -19.15 -20.88 8.63
N ARG A 65 -18.46 -19.83 9.10
CA ARG A 65 -18.31 -19.51 10.53
C ARG A 65 -19.64 -19.07 11.16
N ARG A 66 -20.46 -18.30 10.45
CA ARG A 66 -21.83 -17.95 10.88
C ARG A 66 -22.71 -19.19 10.98
N GLY A 67 -22.64 -20.11 10.02
CA GLY A 67 -23.34 -21.40 10.08
C GLY A 67 -22.89 -22.27 11.26
N ARG A 68 -21.58 -22.30 11.55
CA ARG A 68 -21.01 -23.10 12.65
C ARG A 68 -21.36 -22.57 14.05
N ARG A 69 -21.58 -21.26 14.20
CA ARG A 69 -22.00 -20.64 15.47
C ARG A 69 -23.37 -21.15 15.97
N TRP A 70 -24.24 -21.63 15.09
CA TRP A 70 -25.52 -22.22 15.48
C TRP A 70 -25.46 -23.73 15.77
N ALA A 71 -24.44 -24.45 15.25
CA ALA A 71 -24.30 -25.89 15.45
C ALA A 71 -23.67 -26.28 16.80
N LEU A 72 -22.77 -25.43 17.34
CA LEU A 72 -22.04 -25.68 18.59
C LEU A 72 -22.92 -25.77 19.86
N PRO A 73 -23.96 -24.94 20.08
CA PRO A 73 -24.80 -25.08 21.28
C PRO A 73 -25.71 -26.32 21.25
N VAL A 74 -26.00 -26.90 20.08
CA VAL A 74 -26.84 -28.11 19.99
C VAL A 74 -26.05 -29.38 20.31
N MET A 75 -24.75 -29.43 19.97
CA MET A 75 -23.90 -30.59 20.25
C MET A 75 -23.39 -30.65 21.70
N THR A 76 -23.21 -29.53 22.39
CA THR A 76 -22.78 -29.53 23.81
C THR A 76 -23.88 -29.99 24.75
N ILE A 77 -25.17 -29.77 24.42
CA ILE A 77 -26.31 -30.27 25.21
C ILE A 77 -26.43 -31.80 25.10
N LEU A 78 -26.14 -32.38 23.93
CA LEU A 78 -26.13 -33.84 23.76
C LEU A 78 -24.93 -34.52 24.45
N GLY A 79 -23.76 -33.86 24.48
CA GLY A 79 -22.55 -34.40 25.12
C GLY A 79 -22.61 -34.44 26.65
N PHE A 80 -23.31 -33.51 27.29
CA PHE A 80 -23.38 -33.43 28.76
C PHE A 80 -24.25 -34.53 29.39
N ALA A 81 -25.21 -35.10 28.64
CA ALA A 81 -26.04 -36.21 29.11
C ALA A 81 -25.30 -37.56 29.13
N ALA A 82 -24.24 -37.72 28.32
CA ALA A 82 -23.42 -38.94 28.29
C ALA A 82 -22.21 -38.89 29.24
N GLY A 83 -21.67 -37.71 29.55
CA GLY A 83 -20.45 -37.54 30.33
C GLY A 83 -20.59 -37.72 31.85
N LEU A 84 -21.79 -37.62 32.42
CA LEU A 84 -22.00 -37.73 33.87
C LEU A 84 -22.13 -39.17 34.39
N GLY A 85 -22.18 -40.18 33.52
CA GLY A 85 -22.28 -41.60 33.92
C GLY A 85 -20.95 -42.30 34.18
N ALA A 86 -19.84 -41.83 33.59
CA ALA A 86 -18.56 -42.56 33.58
C ALA A 86 -17.49 -42.01 34.53
N GLY A 87 -17.63 -40.77 35.03
CA GLY A 87 -16.62 -40.13 35.89
C GLY A 87 -16.65 -40.56 37.36
N ALA A 88 -17.77 -41.10 37.85
CA ALA A 88 -17.95 -41.40 39.28
C ALA A 88 -17.34 -42.73 39.74
N THR A 89 -17.02 -43.66 38.82
CA THR A 89 -16.48 -44.99 39.17
C THR A 89 -14.94 -45.02 39.21
N ALA A 90 -14.25 -44.11 38.54
CA ALA A 90 -12.78 -44.10 38.50
C ALA A 90 -12.12 -43.47 39.75
N MET A 91 -12.79 -42.53 40.43
CA MET A 91 -12.21 -41.86 41.62
C MET A 91 -12.31 -42.69 42.92
N ALA A 92 -13.06 -43.79 42.94
CA ALA A 92 -13.15 -44.65 44.12
C ALA A 92 -12.02 -45.70 44.22
N MET A 93 -11.22 -45.91 43.16
CA MET A 93 -10.16 -46.93 43.14
C MET A 93 -8.74 -46.42 43.39
N TRP A 94 -8.49 -45.10 43.39
CA TRP A 94 -7.16 -44.52 43.59
C TRP A 94 -7.09 -43.58 44.80
N GLY A 95 -7.50 -44.10 45.96
CA GLY A 95 -7.19 -43.49 47.25
C GLY A 95 -5.78 -43.88 47.71
N PRO A 96 -4.87 -42.93 48.00
CA PRO A 96 -3.51 -43.22 48.42
C PRO A 96 -3.51 -43.73 49.86
N LYS A 97 -3.06 -44.97 50.07
CA LYS A 97 -2.64 -45.47 51.38
C LYS A 97 -1.16 -45.79 51.32
N ASP A 98 -0.45 -45.20 52.27
CA ASP A 98 0.87 -45.57 52.78
C ASP A 98 2.08 -45.27 51.86
N LEU A 99 2.72 -44.13 52.09
CA LEU A 99 4.12 -43.89 51.74
C LEU A 99 4.89 -43.56 53.02
N PRO A 100 5.87 -44.38 53.43
CA PRO A 100 6.71 -44.10 54.59
C PRO A 100 7.80 -43.06 54.27
N GLU A 101 8.01 -42.15 55.23
CA GLU A 101 9.19 -41.32 55.36
C GLU A 101 10.38 -42.20 55.72
N ASP A 102 11.28 -42.43 54.76
CA ASP A 102 12.73 -42.49 54.98
C ASP A 102 13.40 -43.09 53.74
N LEU A 103 14.21 -42.28 53.05
CA LEU A 103 15.35 -42.76 52.27
C LEU A 103 16.24 -41.56 51.91
N ARG A 104 17.15 -41.24 52.82
CA ARG A 104 18.43 -40.60 52.49
C ARG A 104 19.27 -41.62 51.71
N VAL A 105 19.59 -41.33 50.46
CA VAL A 105 20.57 -42.11 49.69
C VAL A 105 21.62 -41.16 49.11
N GLN A 106 22.87 -41.46 49.49
CA GLN A 106 24.12 -40.94 48.93
C GLN A 106 24.11 -41.07 47.40
N ALA A 107 24.43 -39.98 46.71
CA ALA A 107 24.68 -40.00 45.28
C ALA A 107 26.18 -40.26 45.02
N GLU A 108 26.56 -41.53 44.88
CA GLU A 108 27.66 -41.92 44.01
C GLU A 108 27.06 -42.20 42.62
N MET A 109 27.53 -41.47 41.60
CA MET A 109 27.10 -41.66 40.21
C MET A 109 27.76 -42.92 39.63
N PRO A 110 27.02 -43.96 39.23
CA PRO A 110 27.56 -45.01 38.39
C PRO A 110 27.46 -44.62 36.91
N GLU A 111 28.52 -44.93 36.16
CA GLU A 111 28.57 -44.81 34.71
C GLU A 111 27.66 -45.87 34.08
N ILE A 112 26.52 -45.44 33.54
CA ILE A 112 25.53 -46.29 32.88
C ILE A 112 25.94 -46.42 31.41
N VAL A 113 26.51 -47.58 31.04
CA VAL A 113 26.63 -48.00 29.65
C VAL A 113 25.26 -48.52 29.21
N VAL A 114 24.55 -47.71 28.43
CA VAL A 114 23.26 -48.08 27.83
C VAL A 114 23.52 -48.89 26.56
N GLU A 115 23.27 -50.20 26.60
CA GLU A 115 23.16 -51.01 25.39
C GLU A 115 21.83 -50.69 24.69
N PRO A 116 21.82 -50.40 23.37
CA PRO A 116 20.61 -50.02 22.66
C PRO A 116 19.68 -51.23 22.47
N THR A 117 18.55 -51.22 23.19
CA THR A 117 17.45 -52.16 22.98
C THR A 117 16.75 -51.87 21.64
N PRO A 118 16.51 -52.87 20.78
CA PRO A 118 15.80 -52.66 19.52
C PRO A 118 14.34 -52.27 19.78
N VAL A 119 14.00 -51.03 19.44
CA VAL A 119 12.62 -50.53 19.49
C VAL A 119 11.90 -51.03 18.23
N THR A 120 11.09 -52.07 18.38
CA THR A 120 10.09 -52.47 17.39
C THR A 120 8.94 -51.48 17.48
N VAL A 121 8.84 -50.58 16.49
CA VAL A 121 7.69 -49.69 16.33
C VAL A 121 6.56 -50.50 15.70
N GLU A 122 5.61 -50.96 16.53
CA GLU A 122 4.33 -51.44 16.02
C GLU A 122 3.55 -50.23 15.51
N LEU A 123 3.43 -50.13 14.17
CA LEU A 123 2.57 -49.17 13.51
C LEU A 123 1.12 -49.50 13.89
N PRO A 124 0.40 -48.60 14.58
CA PRO A 124 -1.02 -48.84 14.85
C PRO A 124 -1.75 -49.00 13.52
N GLU A 125 -2.48 -50.10 13.36
CA GLU A 125 -3.36 -50.33 12.23
C GLU A 125 -4.37 -49.17 12.18
N SER A 126 -4.14 -48.24 11.26
CA SER A 126 -5.01 -47.10 11.05
C SER A 126 -6.33 -47.62 10.48
N THR A 127 -7.30 -47.86 11.36
CA THR A 127 -8.69 -48.13 11.01
C THR A 127 -9.34 -46.83 10.53
N LEU A 128 -8.92 -46.35 9.37
CA LEU A 128 -9.64 -45.31 8.64
C LEU A 128 -10.93 -45.93 8.13
N ASP A 129 -12.05 -45.43 8.65
CA ASP A 129 -13.39 -45.85 8.28
C ASP A 129 -13.61 -45.68 6.77
N PRO A 130 -13.86 -46.75 5.99
CA PRO A 130 -14.06 -46.66 4.55
C PRO A 130 -15.28 -45.81 4.17
N GLU A 131 -16.27 -45.66 5.05
CA GLU A 131 -17.41 -44.77 4.79
C GLU A 131 -16.99 -43.29 4.79
N LEU A 132 -16.06 -42.90 5.65
CA LEU A 132 -15.54 -41.53 5.72
C LEU A 132 -14.78 -41.16 4.44
N LEU A 133 -13.97 -42.08 3.92
CA LEU A 133 -13.24 -41.90 2.67
C LEU A 133 -14.20 -41.74 1.47
N ASN A 134 -15.23 -42.59 1.39
CA ASN A 134 -16.24 -42.47 0.33
C ASN A 134 -17.00 -41.14 0.42
N ARG A 135 -17.29 -40.64 1.62
CA ARG A 135 -17.96 -39.35 1.82
C ARG A 135 -17.07 -38.17 1.44
N MET A 136 -15.78 -38.23 1.77
CA MET A 136 -14.81 -37.21 1.33
C MET A 136 -14.66 -37.19 -0.19
N GLN A 137 -14.63 -38.37 -0.82
CA GLN A 137 -14.54 -38.46 -2.28
C GLN A 137 -15.78 -37.88 -2.97
N ALA A 138 -16.99 -38.22 -2.49
CA ALA A 138 -18.22 -37.64 -3.02
C ALA A 138 -18.29 -36.11 -2.86
N MET A 139 -17.79 -35.58 -1.73
CA MET A 139 -17.72 -34.13 -1.50
C MET A 139 -16.72 -33.42 -2.43
N LEU A 140 -15.60 -34.08 -2.76
CA LEU A 140 -14.63 -33.57 -3.72
C LEU A 140 -15.16 -33.59 -5.16
N GLU A 141 -15.91 -34.63 -5.53
CA GLU A 141 -16.58 -34.70 -6.84
C GLU A 141 -17.64 -33.58 -6.97
N GLN A 142 -18.44 -33.36 -5.93
CA GLN A 142 -19.42 -32.26 -5.90
C GLN A 142 -18.77 -30.87 -6.04
N GLU A 143 -17.66 -30.61 -5.33
CA GLU A 143 -16.91 -29.35 -5.49
C GLU A 143 -16.30 -29.20 -6.89
N ARG A 144 -15.86 -30.30 -7.49
CA ARG A 144 -15.31 -30.31 -8.85
C ARG A 144 -16.38 -29.95 -9.88
N ASP A 145 -17.57 -30.51 -9.75
CA ASP A 145 -18.70 -30.23 -10.65
C ASP A 145 -19.18 -28.78 -10.50
N ALA A 146 -19.25 -28.25 -9.27
CA ALA A 146 -19.59 -26.84 -9.03
C ALA A 146 -18.57 -25.88 -9.71
N ARG A 147 -17.26 -26.14 -9.56
CA ARG A 147 -16.22 -25.35 -10.23
C ARG A 147 -16.29 -25.43 -11.75
N SER A 148 -16.75 -26.56 -12.29
CA SER A 148 -16.93 -26.70 -13.74
C SER A 148 -18.03 -25.78 -14.26
N GLY A 149 -19.15 -25.65 -13.52
CA GLY A 149 -20.23 -24.71 -13.86
C GLY A 149 -19.80 -23.24 -13.75
N ASP A 150 -19.00 -22.91 -12.75
CA ASP A 150 -18.46 -21.54 -12.61
C ASP A 150 -17.54 -21.18 -13.78
N GLN A 151 -16.70 -22.12 -14.23
CA GLN A 151 -15.83 -21.91 -15.39
C GLN A 151 -16.62 -21.70 -16.69
N GLU A 152 -17.73 -22.41 -16.88
CA GLU A 152 -18.62 -22.19 -18.03
C GLU A 152 -19.27 -20.80 -17.97
N THR A 153 -19.74 -20.39 -16.78
CA THR A 153 -20.34 -19.07 -16.58
C THR A 153 -19.33 -17.93 -16.83
N ILE A 154 -18.09 -18.08 -16.34
CA ILE A 154 -17.02 -17.12 -16.59
C ILE A 154 -16.70 -17.04 -18.09
N ARG A 155 -16.66 -18.17 -18.80
CA ARG A 155 -16.45 -18.18 -20.26
C ARG A 155 -17.57 -17.46 -21.01
N GLU A 156 -18.82 -17.67 -20.61
CA GLU A 156 -19.99 -17.00 -21.19
C GLU A 156 -19.97 -15.49 -20.93
N LEU A 157 -19.62 -15.06 -19.72
CA LEU A 157 -19.50 -13.62 -19.40
C LEU A 157 -18.34 -12.98 -20.17
N THR A 158 -17.22 -13.70 -20.31
CA THR A 158 -16.05 -13.22 -21.06
C THR A 158 -16.37 -13.07 -22.54
N SER A 159 -17.10 -14.02 -23.15
CA SER A 159 -17.52 -13.90 -24.55
C SER A 159 -18.49 -12.74 -24.76
N LYS A 160 -19.47 -12.54 -23.86
CA LYS A 160 -20.39 -11.38 -23.92
C LYS A 160 -19.67 -10.04 -23.80
N LEU A 161 -18.64 -9.94 -22.94
CA LEU A 161 -17.83 -8.72 -22.82
C LEU A 161 -17.01 -8.45 -24.07
N LEU A 162 -16.40 -9.48 -24.67
CA LEU A 162 -15.68 -9.37 -25.94
C LEU A 162 -16.60 -8.90 -27.07
N GLU A 163 -17.78 -9.50 -27.22
CA GLU A 163 -18.77 -9.06 -28.22
C GLU A 163 -19.20 -7.60 -28.01
N ARG A 164 -19.38 -7.17 -26.76
CA ARG A 164 -19.73 -5.77 -26.46
C ARG A 164 -18.61 -4.81 -26.85
N MET A 165 -17.36 -5.12 -26.51
CA MET A 165 -16.23 -4.27 -26.89
C MET A 165 -16.05 -4.21 -28.41
N GLU A 166 -16.29 -5.31 -29.13
CA GLU A 166 -16.22 -5.33 -30.59
C GLU A 166 -17.29 -4.45 -31.22
N ARG A 167 -18.53 -4.47 -30.69
CA ARG A 167 -19.58 -3.53 -31.12
C ARG A 167 -19.20 -2.08 -30.85
N GLU A 168 -18.64 -1.79 -29.66
CA GLU A 168 -18.19 -0.43 -29.32
C GLU A 168 -17.06 0.04 -30.26
N GLN A 169 -16.09 -0.83 -30.58
CA GLN A 169 -15.06 -0.52 -31.58
C GLN A 169 -15.62 -0.30 -32.98
N GLN A 170 -16.59 -1.10 -33.41
CA GLN A 170 -17.25 -0.91 -34.70
C GLN A 170 -18.02 0.41 -34.74
N THR A 171 -18.68 0.82 -33.65
CA THR A 171 -19.35 2.12 -33.58
C THR A 171 -18.37 3.29 -33.65
N LEU A 172 -17.23 3.20 -32.97
CA LEU A 172 -16.19 4.24 -33.05
C LEU A 172 -15.60 4.32 -34.46
N ALA A 173 -15.27 3.19 -35.09
CA ALA A 173 -14.79 3.17 -36.47
C ALA A 173 -15.81 3.71 -37.48
N MET A 174 -17.11 3.55 -37.22
CA MET A 174 -18.18 4.13 -38.04
C MET A 174 -18.26 5.65 -37.86
N LEU A 175 -18.08 6.16 -36.64
CA LEU A 175 -18.05 7.59 -36.36
C LEU A 175 -16.83 8.26 -37.01
N ASP A 176 -15.66 7.64 -36.95
CA ASP A 176 -14.45 8.15 -37.61
C ASP A 176 -14.64 8.25 -39.13
N ARG A 177 -15.25 7.23 -39.76
CA ARG A 177 -15.57 7.29 -41.20
C ARG A 177 -16.57 8.38 -41.57
N LEU A 178 -17.55 8.67 -40.70
CA LEU A 178 -18.49 9.77 -40.92
C LEU A 178 -17.82 11.14 -40.75
N ALA A 179 -16.84 11.25 -39.85
CA ALA A 179 -16.05 12.47 -39.68
C ALA A 179 -15.13 12.72 -40.89
N GLU A 180 -14.49 11.68 -41.41
CA GLU A 180 -13.63 11.78 -42.61
C GLU A 180 -14.44 12.11 -43.88
N GLY A 181 -15.63 11.53 -44.06
CA GLY A 181 -16.46 11.75 -45.24
C GLY A 181 -17.06 13.16 -45.36
N ASN A 182 -17.15 13.92 -44.27
CA ASN A 182 -17.65 15.30 -44.29
C ASN A 182 -16.57 16.33 -44.64
N LEU A 183 -15.28 15.98 -44.56
CA LEU A 183 -14.19 16.91 -44.88
C LEU A 183 -14.04 17.13 -46.39
N ASP A 184 -14.36 16.13 -47.21
CA ASP A 184 -14.23 16.23 -48.68
C ASP A 184 -15.37 17.01 -49.35
N GLN A 185 -16.45 17.35 -48.62
CA GLN A 185 -17.59 18.10 -49.17
C GLN A 185 -17.50 19.61 -48.98
N GLU A 186 -16.63 20.12 -48.10
CA GLU A 186 -16.46 21.56 -47.87
C GLU A 186 -15.41 22.23 -48.78
N GLU A 187 -14.48 21.47 -49.39
CA GLU A 187 -13.49 22.05 -50.34
C GLU A 187 -14.05 22.34 -51.76
N GLY A 188 -15.31 21.99 -52.03
CA GLY A 188 -15.93 22.15 -53.36
C GLY A 188 -16.82 23.40 -53.54
N ALA A 189 -17.09 24.19 -52.49
CA ALA A 189 -18.13 25.22 -52.50
C ALA A 189 -17.62 26.67 -52.44
N GLU A 190 -16.33 26.94 -52.70
CA GLU A 190 -15.81 28.30 -52.89
C GLU A 190 -15.78 28.70 -54.37
N LYS A 191 -16.95 28.85 -54.99
CA LYS A 191 -17.13 29.75 -56.14
C LYS A 191 -18.61 29.91 -56.47
N GLU A 192 -19.20 30.98 -55.98
CA GLU A 192 -20.06 31.92 -56.73
C GLU A 192 -20.78 32.84 -55.73
N THR A 193 -20.20 34.01 -55.51
CA THR A 193 -20.95 35.19 -55.05
C THR A 193 -21.89 35.65 -56.17
N PRO A 194 -23.14 35.98 -55.84
CA PRO A 194 -23.68 37.22 -56.34
C PRO A 194 -24.22 38.10 -55.20
N SER A 195 -23.77 39.36 -55.22
CA SER A 195 -24.54 40.51 -54.76
C SER A 195 -25.98 40.41 -55.25
N ASP A 196 -26.98 40.62 -54.40
CA ASP A 196 -27.70 41.91 -54.35
C ASP A 196 -28.75 41.93 -53.21
N SER A 197 -28.88 43.12 -52.64
CA SER A 197 -30.04 43.73 -51.97
C SER A 197 -31.19 42.90 -51.38
N GLY A 198 -31.45 43.16 -50.09
CA GLY A 198 -32.71 43.84 -49.73
C GLY A 198 -33.76 43.07 -48.93
N SER A 199 -34.07 43.65 -47.77
CA SER A 199 -35.42 43.80 -47.22
C SER A 199 -35.95 42.77 -46.20
N ALA A 200 -36.39 43.37 -45.09
CA ALA A 200 -37.57 43.06 -44.30
C ALA A 200 -37.60 41.79 -43.40
N ALA A 201 -37.60 42.09 -42.09
CA ALA A 201 -38.57 41.65 -41.08
C ALA A 201 -38.96 40.16 -41.03
N GLN A 202 -38.75 39.54 -39.87
CA GLN A 202 -39.84 39.05 -39.00
C GLN A 202 -39.30 38.36 -37.73
N ASN A 203 -39.80 38.82 -36.58
CA ASN A 203 -39.78 38.13 -35.29
C ASN A 203 -40.66 36.86 -35.32
N PRO A 204 -40.32 35.86 -34.50
CA PRO A 204 -41.32 35.06 -33.77
C PRO A 204 -40.99 35.09 -32.26
N THR A 205 -41.74 35.78 -31.40
CA THR A 205 -42.97 35.35 -30.71
C THR A 205 -43.06 33.84 -30.39
N VAL A 206 -42.78 33.48 -29.14
CA VAL A 206 -43.36 32.33 -28.41
C VAL A 206 -43.38 32.66 -26.89
N PRO A 207 -44.17 31.99 -26.03
CA PRO A 207 -45.27 32.65 -25.33
C PRO A 207 -45.15 32.64 -23.80
N ALA A 208 -46.03 33.42 -23.20
CA ALA A 208 -46.26 33.61 -21.78
C ALA A 208 -46.61 32.33 -21.00
N ALA A 209 -46.12 32.25 -19.76
CA ALA A 209 -46.81 31.61 -18.65
C ALA A 209 -46.40 32.24 -17.32
N ASN A 210 -47.42 32.66 -16.55
CA ASN A 210 -47.48 32.89 -15.10
C ASN A 210 -46.70 34.10 -14.56
N GLY A 211 -47.21 34.90 -13.63
CA GLY A 211 -48.41 34.80 -12.82
C GLY A 211 -48.27 35.81 -11.69
N THR A 212 -49.22 36.73 -11.64
CA THR A 212 -49.63 37.69 -10.60
C THR A 212 -49.24 37.39 -9.15
N SER A 213 -48.65 38.38 -8.46
CA SER A 213 -48.97 38.85 -7.08
C SER A 213 -48.10 40.08 -6.80
N GLU A 214 -48.66 41.29 -6.89
CA GLU A 214 -49.15 42.10 -5.75
C GLU A 214 -48.10 42.24 -4.63
N SER A 215 -47.40 43.38 -4.51
CA SER A 215 -47.85 44.66 -3.95
C SER A 215 -47.17 44.87 -2.59
N ASN A 216 -46.10 45.67 -2.54
CA ASN A 216 -46.12 46.80 -1.62
C ASN A 216 -45.09 47.88 -1.99
N ARG A 217 -45.66 49.07 -2.12
CA ARG A 217 -45.07 50.35 -2.50
C ARG A 217 -44.78 51.10 -1.22
N THR A 218 -43.55 51.52 -1.00
CA THR A 218 -43.30 52.76 -0.26
C THR A 218 -42.09 53.44 -0.87
N GLU A 219 -42.40 54.50 -1.57
CA GLU A 219 -41.48 55.49 -2.12
C GLU A 219 -40.69 56.15 -0.99
N LYS A 220 -39.38 56.32 -1.17
CA LYS A 220 -38.73 57.57 -0.79
C LYS A 220 -37.46 57.81 -1.61
N GLU A 221 -37.59 58.78 -2.50
CA GLU A 221 -36.62 59.77 -3.01
C GLU A 221 -35.15 59.53 -2.63
N SER A 222 -34.29 59.27 -3.63
CA SER A 222 -33.60 60.27 -4.47
C SER A 222 -32.43 60.95 -3.76
N SER A 223 -31.23 60.44 -4.05
CA SER A 223 -30.09 61.27 -4.46
C SER A 223 -28.91 60.38 -4.84
N THR A 224 -28.62 60.34 -6.14
CA THR A 224 -27.28 60.05 -6.69
C THR A 224 -26.34 61.18 -6.27
N PRO A 225 -25.05 60.90 -6.01
CA PRO A 225 -24.13 60.97 -7.14
C PRO A 225 -23.10 59.83 -7.17
N THR A 226 -22.91 59.34 -8.40
CA THR A 226 -21.65 58.95 -9.04
C THR A 226 -20.42 59.04 -8.14
N ALA A 227 -19.97 57.89 -7.65
CA ALA A 227 -18.59 57.64 -7.29
C ALA A 227 -18.12 56.46 -8.14
N GLU A 228 -17.10 56.70 -8.96
CA GLU A 228 -16.30 55.66 -9.61
C GLU A 228 -15.69 54.76 -8.54
N SER A 229 -16.42 53.73 -8.13
CA SER A 229 -15.86 52.63 -7.37
C SER A 229 -15.09 51.74 -8.36
N SER A 230 -13.79 51.97 -8.43
CA SER A 230 -12.84 50.99 -8.97
C SER A 230 -13.19 49.60 -8.39
N PRO A 231 -13.17 48.53 -9.21
CA PRO A 231 -13.30 47.17 -8.71
C PRO A 231 -12.04 46.84 -7.91
N GLY A 232 -12.07 47.16 -6.62
CA GLY A 232 -11.09 46.67 -5.66
C GLY A 232 -11.24 45.16 -5.61
N ALA A 233 -10.34 44.45 -6.28
CA ALA A 233 -10.19 43.00 -6.16
C ALA A 233 -10.18 42.67 -4.66
N SER A 234 -11.22 41.97 -4.20
CA SER A 234 -11.31 41.55 -2.80
C SER A 234 -10.17 40.56 -2.56
N PRO A 235 -9.24 40.83 -1.63
CA PRO A 235 -8.08 39.97 -1.38
C PRO A 235 -8.44 38.55 -0.92
N GLY A 236 -9.72 38.28 -0.58
CA GLY A 236 -10.19 36.94 -0.25
C GLY A 236 -10.46 36.01 -1.44
N ALA A 237 -10.64 36.55 -2.65
CA ALA A 237 -10.92 35.70 -3.83
C ALA A 237 -9.66 34.99 -4.36
N GLU A 238 -8.49 35.62 -4.23
CA GLU A 238 -7.20 35.06 -4.67
C GLU A 238 -6.72 33.95 -3.72
N ALA A 239 -6.85 34.16 -2.40
CA ALA A 239 -6.55 33.13 -1.40
C ALA A 239 -7.44 31.88 -1.55
N ALA A 240 -8.74 32.05 -1.85
CA ALA A 240 -9.65 30.93 -2.07
C ALA A 240 -9.29 30.11 -3.33
N ALA A 241 -8.78 30.76 -4.39
CA ALA A 241 -8.37 30.09 -5.62
C ALA A 241 -7.07 29.28 -5.42
N GLU A 242 -6.13 29.78 -4.61
CA GLU A 242 -4.92 29.04 -4.23
C GLU A 242 -5.26 27.82 -3.35
N GLU A 243 -6.19 27.96 -2.41
CA GLU A 243 -6.67 26.87 -1.55
C GLU A 243 -7.31 25.73 -2.36
N GLU A 244 -8.10 26.06 -3.37
CA GLU A 244 -8.74 25.05 -4.23
C GLU A 244 -7.71 24.28 -5.06
N THR A 245 -6.60 24.92 -5.43
CA THR A 245 -5.59 24.33 -6.31
C THR A 245 -4.79 23.22 -5.61
N TRP A 246 -4.38 23.39 -4.35
CA TRP A 246 -3.55 22.38 -3.67
C TRP A 246 -4.35 21.14 -3.25
N LEU A 247 -5.63 21.29 -2.89
CA LEU A 247 -6.51 20.15 -2.60
C LEU A 247 -6.72 19.28 -3.85
N GLN A 248 -6.83 19.90 -5.03
CA GLN A 248 -6.89 19.18 -6.30
C GLN A 248 -5.60 18.40 -6.57
N VAL A 249 -4.43 18.99 -6.31
CA VAL A 249 -3.14 18.30 -6.43
C VAL A 249 -3.07 17.11 -5.47
N LEU A 250 -3.44 17.29 -4.19
CA LEU A 250 -3.44 16.22 -3.19
C LEU A 250 -4.34 15.05 -3.60
N ASN A 251 -5.57 15.34 -4.04
CA ASN A 251 -6.50 14.34 -4.54
C ASN A 251 -6.00 13.68 -5.83
N GLY A 252 -5.32 14.43 -6.70
CA GLY A 252 -4.70 13.92 -7.93
C GLY A 252 -3.57 12.94 -7.65
N LEU A 253 -2.73 13.20 -6.64
CA LEU A 253 -1.68 12.27 -6.20
C LEU A 253 -2.27 10.98 -5.66
N LEU A 254 -3.24 11.06 -4.74
CA LEU A 254 -3.93 9.88 -4.21
C LEU A 254 -4.58 9.06 -5.33
N ALA A 255 -5.26 9.70 -6.27
CA ALA A 255 -5.88 9.01 -7.40
C ALA A 255 -4.85 8.33 -8.31
N THR A 256 -3.69 8.97 -8.55
CA THR A 256 -2.60 8.42 -9.35
C THR A 256 -1.98 7.19 -8.69
N ASP A 257 -1.89 7.20 -7.36
CA ASP A 257 -1.40 6.07 -6.55
C ASP A 257 -2.47 4.97 -6.32
N GLY A 258 -3.66 5.10 -6.92
CA GLY A 258 -4.73 4.09 -6.86
C GLY A 258 -5.76 4.30 -5.74
N TYR A 259 -5.62 5.35 -4.93
CA TYR A 259 -6.50 5.69 -3.80
C TYR A 259 -7.63 6.65 -4.20
N SER A 260 -8.21 6.46 -5.39
CA SER A 260 -9.25 7.35 -5.93
C SER A 260 -10.55 7.41 -5.11
N GLY A 261 -10.78 6.41 -4.26
CA GLY A 261 -11.88 6.37 -3.30
C GLY A 261 -11.69 7.33 -2.11
N TYR A 262 -10.49 7.85 -1.87
CA TYR A 262 -10.21 8.82 -0.81
C TYR A 262 -10.11 10.22 -1.40
N ARG A 263 -10.93 11.16 -0.92
CA ARG A 263 -10.93 12.55 -1.40
C ARG A 263 -11.03 13.55 -0.27
N PHE A 264 -10.06 14.43 -0.18
CA PHE A 264 -10.13 15.61 0.68
C PHE A 264 -11.17 16.59 0.10
N GLN A 265 -12.21 16.85 0.89
CA GLN A 265 -13.30 17.78 0.57
C GLN A 265 -13.02 19.18 1.11
N LYS A 266 -12.30 19.26 2.23
CA LYS A 266 -11.91 20.50 2.88
C LYS A 266 -10.58 20.29 3.60
N GLY A 267 -9.77 21.33 3.63
CA GLY A 267 -8.59 21.45 4.48
C GLY A 267 -7.99 22.84 4.32
N GLU A 268 -7.18 23.24 5.30
CA GLU A 268 -6.36 24.44 5.26
C GLU A 268 -4.91 24.00 5.40
N ALA A 269 -4.12 24.10 4.33
CA ALA A 269 -2.71 23.72 4.36
C ALA A 269 -1.94 24.63 5.30
N VAL A 270 -1.06 24.06 6.13
CA VAL A 270 -0.15 24.85 6.96
C VAL A 270 1.16 25.05 6.17
N PRO A 271 1.55 26.30 5.85
CA PRO A 271 2.78 26.57 5.12
C PRO A 271 3.99 25.91 5.80
N ASP A 272 4.87 25.32 5.00
CA ASP A 272 6.12 24.69 5.42
C ASP A 272 5.97 23.57 6.46
N GLN A 273 4.76 23.00 6.61
CA GLN A 273 4.52 21.87 7.49
C GLN A 273 3.82 20.75 6.72
N ALA A 274 4.17 19.51 7.05
CA ALA A 274 3.46 18.31 6.60
C ALA A 274 2.10 18.15 7.32
N GLN A 275 1.32 19.24 7.41
CA GLN A 275 0.07 19.29 8.19
C GLN A 275 -1.04 20.04 7.45
N ILE A 276 -2.27 19.59 7.67
CA ILE A 276 -3.49 20.25 7.20
C ILE A 276 -4.44 20.43 8.40
N ARG A 277 -5.10 21.59 8.48
CA ARG A 277 -6.12 21.91 9.49
C ARG A 277 -7.53 21.81 8.94
N GLN A 278 -8.51 21.64 9.82
CA GLN A 278 -9.95 21.64 9.50
C GLN A 278 -10.32 20.67 8.37
N VAL A 279 -9.82 19.44 8.47
CA VAL A 279 -9.87 18.46 7.39
C VAL A 279 -11.20 17.73 7.35
N ILE A 280 -11.70 17.53 6.14
CA ILE A 280 -12.77 16.59 5.82
C ILE A 280 -12.27 15.64 4.72
N LEU A 281 -12.07 14.37 5.06
CA LEU A 281 -11.74 13.30 4.13
C LEU A 281 -12.97 12.43 3.89
N ALA A 282 -13.39 12.30 2.64
CA ALA A 282 -14.44 11.39 2.22
C ALA A 282 -13.84 10.10 1.65
N GLU A 283 -14.40 8.97 2.04
CA GLU A 283 -14.09 7.63 1.53
C GLU A 283 -15.32 7.11 0.78
N TYR A 284 -15.12 6.73 -0.48
CA TYR A 284 -16.14 6.24 -1.39
C TYR A 284 -15.94 4.75 -1.66
N ASP A 285 -17.05 4.01 -1.73
CA ASP A 285 -17.06 2.60 -2.12
C ASP A 285 -16.79 2.42 -3.62
N ALA A 286 -16.68 1.17 -4.07
CA ALA A 286 -16.47 0.83 -5.48
C ALA A 286 -17.61 1.30 -6.42
N GLN A 287 -18.78 1.60 -5.89
CA GLN A 287 -19.92 2.15 -6.63
C GLN A 287 -19.95 3.69 -6.62
N GLY A 288 -18.95 4.33 -6.01
CA GLY A 288 -18.87 5.79 -5.89
C GLY A 288 -19.81 6.38 -4.86
N ARG A 289 -20.38 5.58 -3.95
CA ARG A 289 -21.20 6.06 -2.84
C ARG A 289 -20.32 6.39 -1.64
N LEU A 290 -20.71 7.40 -0.88
CA LEU A 290 -20.01 7.77 0.34
C LEU A 290 -20.17 6.66 1.40
N ASP A 291 -19.11 5.93 1.71
CA ASP A 291 -19.10 4.91 2.77
C ASP A 291 -18.75 5.54 4.13
N ASN A 292 -17.76 6.42 4.13
CA ASN A 292 -17.20 6.96 5.34
C ASN A 292 -16.74 8.42 5.18
N LEU A 293 -16.92 9.20 6.24
CA LEU A 293 -16.53 10.60 6.30
C LEU A 293 -15.74 10.88 7.57
N LEU A 294 -14.51 11.34 7.42
CA LEU A 294 -13.60 11.59 8.53
C LEU A 294 -13.36 13.10 8.64
N LYS A 295 -13.77 13.68 9.76
CA LYS A 295 -13.57 15.10 10.08
C LYS A 295 -12.57 15.23 11.22
N ALA A 296 -11.56 16.07 11.06
CA ALA A 296 -10.49 16.27 12.04
C ALA A 296 -10.08 17.74 12.10
N GLU A 297 -9.65 18.21 13.28
CA GLU A 297 -9.10 19.56 13.42
C GLU A 297 -7.72 19.68 12.79
N ARG A 298 -6.94 18.59 12.83
CA ARG A 298 -5.57 18.52 12.30
C ARG A 298 -5.27 17.15 11.70
N VAL A 299 -4.51 17.13 10.62
CA VAL A 299 -3.97 15.93 9.99
C VAL A 299 -2.47 16.11 9.80
N GLU A 300 -1.70 15.16 10.30
CA GLU A 300 -0.25 15.09 10.11
C GLU A 300 0.07 14.03 9.05
N PHE A 301 0.98 14.36 8.15
CA PHE A 301 1.43 13.49 7.07
C PHE A 301 2.83 12.96 7.41
N GLN A 302 3.03 11.67 7.21
CA GLN A 302 4.32 11.00 7.38
C GLN A 302 4.57 10.14 6.15
N LEU A 303 5.60 10.49 5.38
CA LEU A 303 6.01 9.72 4.21
C LEU A 303 7.19 8.82 4.57
N HIS A 304 6.96 7.52 4.54
CA HIS A 304 7.98 6.51 4.75
C HIS A 304 8.60 6.13 3.41
N GLN A 305 9.75 6.74 3.08
CA GLN A 305 10.33 6.64 1.74
C GLN A 305 10.69 5.20 1.37
N MET A 306 11.23 4.43 2.31
CA MET A 306 11.70 3.07 2.04
C MET A 306 10.53 2.11 1.83
N SER A 307 9.50 2.19 2.67
CA SER A 307 8.29 1.38 2.47
C SER A 307 7.37 1.93 1.36
N GLY A 308 7.56 3.17 0.92
CA GLY A 308 6.62 3.84 0.02
C GLY A 308 5.23 3.94 0.67
N THR A 309 5.18 4.21 1.97
CA THR A 309 3.93 4.33 2.72
C THR A 309 3.69 5.78 3.09
N LEU A 310 2.55 6.34 2.71
CA LEU A 310 2.08 7.62 3.25
C LEU A 310 1.10 7.34 4.39
N ALA A 311 1.54 7.62 5.61
CA ALA A 311 0.72 7.56 6.80
C ALA A 311 0.11 8.94 7.09
N LEU A 312 -1.21 8.98 7.31
CA LEU A 312 -1.92 10.14 7.80
C LEU A 312 -2.45 9.89 9.19
N ARG A 313 -2.26 10.87 10.08
CA ARG A 313 -2.79 10.81 11.44
C ARG A 313 -3.74 11.97 11.69
N PHE A 314 -4.98 11.63 11.99
CA PHE A 314 -6.10 12.56 12.17
C PHE A 314 -6.36 12.78 13.65
N PHE A 315 -6.31 14.03 14.10
CA PHE A 315 -6.49 14.42 15.49
C PHE A 315 -7.78 15.22 15.69
N ASP A 316 -8.32 15.14 16.91
CA ASP A 316 -9.41 16.00 17.40
C ASP A 316 -10.61 16.05 16.44
N GLY A 317 -11.31 14.92 16.33
CA GLY A 317 -12.28 14.72 15.27
C GLY A 317 -13.29 13.62 15.51
N HIS A 318 -14.02 13.27 14.45
CA HIS A 318 -14.87 12.10 14.42
C HIS A 318 -14.91 11.45 13.04
N ARG A 319 -15.13 10.14 13.05
CA ARG A 319 -15.42 9.32 11.87
C ARG A 319 -16.93 9.08 11.82
N SER A 320 -17.55 9.30 10.65
CA SER A 320 -18.96 9.01 10.41
C SER A 320 -19.06 7.84 9.45
N ARG A 321 -19.64 6.71 9.89
CA ARG A 321 -19.87 5.53 9.06
C ARG A 321 -21.32 5.06 9.23
N ALA A 322 -22.03 4.86 8.12
CA ALA A 322 -23.45 4.50 8.13
C ALA A 322 -24.32 5.40 9.04
N GLY A 323 -24.03 6.70 9.05
CA GLY A 323 -24.74 7.70 9.87
C GLY A 323 -24.34 7.73 11.36
N VAL A 324 -23.53 6.78 11.83
CA VAL A 324 -23.04 6.76 13.22
C VAL A 324 -21.74 7.56 13.31
N ARG A 325 -21.68 8.49 14.27
CA ARG A 325 -20.49 9.28 14.58
C ARG A 325 -19.70 8.63 15.71
N ILE A 326 -18.42 8.38 15.46
CA ILE A 326 -17.48 7.80 16.41
C ILE A 326 -16.35 8.81 16.59
N ALA A 327 -16.12 9.28 17.82
CA ALA A 327 -15.01 10.18 18.10
C ALA A 327 -13.67 9.51 17.75
N LEU A 328 -12.73 10.28 17.19
CA LEU A 328 -11.37 9.79 16.99
C LEU A 328 -10.68 9.60 18.35
N PRO A 329 -9.78 8.62 18.47
CA PRO A 329 -9.05 8.43 19.71
C PRO A 329 -8.08 9.60 19.96
N PRO A 330 -7.69 9.86 21.22
CA PRO A 330 -6.84 11.00 21.57
C PRO A 330 -5.43 10.93 20.96
N GLU A 331 -4.92 9.72 20.72
CA GLU A 331 -3.66 9.50 19.98
C GLU A 331 -3.76 9.76 18.47
N GLY A 332 -4.96 10.03 17.97
CA GLY A 332 -5.28 10.22 16.57
C GLY A 332 -5.60 8.92 15.83
N ALA A 333 -6.49 8.99 14.84
CA ALA A 333 -6.76 7.88 13.94
C ALA A 333 -5.73 7.85 12.82
N ARG A 334 -5.15 6.67 12.56
CA ARG A 334 -4.15 6.47 11.50
C ARG A 334 -4.78 5.86 10.25
N LEU A 335 -4.39 6.36 9.09
CA LEU A 335 -4.72 5.84 7.77
C LEU A 335 -3.44 5.71 6.94
N ASP A 336 -3.15 4.52 6.45
CA ASP A 336 -1.93 4.24 5.70
C ASP A 336 -2.24 3.97 4.22
N PHE A 337 -1.51 4.64 3.34
CA PHE A 337 -1.53 4.42 1.90
C PHE A 337 -0.21 3.78 1.48
N LEU A 338 -0.28 2.55 0.99
CA LEU A 338 0.88 1.76 0.57
C LEU A 338 1.28 2.05 -0.88
N GLU A 339 2.53 1.76 -1.22
CA GLU A 339 3.05 1.85 -2.60
C GLU A 339 2.87 3.23 -3.26
N VAL A 340 2.86 4.30 -2.46
CA VAL A 340 2.76 5.66 -2.99
C VAL A 340 4.03 6.06 -3.73
N ASN A 341 3.90 6.92 -4.73
CA ASN A 341 5.06 7.46 -5.44
C ASN A 341 5.75 8.55 -4.59
N SER A 342 6.62 8.14 -3.67
CA SER A 342 7.32 9.05 -2.74
C SER A 342 7.97 10.24 -3.45
N LYS A 343 8.54 10.04 -4.64
CA LYS A 343 9.18 11.12 -5.41
C LYS A 343 8.18 12.19 -5.87
N ALA A 344 7.00 11.77 -6.34
CA ALA A 344 5.95 12.70 -6.73
C ALA A 344 5.40 13.47 -5.52
N TRP A 345 5.19 12.78 -4.39
CA TRP A 345 4.77 13.41 -3.15
C TRP A 345 5.78 14.46 -2.65
N LEU A 346 7.07 14.14 -2.61
CA LEU A 346 8.11 15.08 -2.21
C LEU A 346 8.25 16.28 -3.16
N GLN A 347 7.96 16.11 -4.45
CA GLN A 347 7.98 17.20 -5.42
C GLN A 347 6.87 18.23 -5.16
N HIS A 348 5.68 17.78 -4.77
CA HIS A 348 4.53 18.66 -4.54
C HIS A 348 4.41 19.13 -3.08
N PHE A 349 4.90 18.34 -2.14
CA PHE A 349 4.84 18.58 -0.70
C PHE A 349 6.24 18.44 -0.08
N PRO A 350 7.16 19.40 -0.33
CA PRO A 350 8.54 19.32 0.15
C PRO A 350 8.63 19.27 1.68
N ALA A 351 7.66 19.83 2.40
CA ALA A 351 7.56 19.75 3.86
C ALA A 351 7.47 18.30 4.39
N LEU A 352 7.09 17.32 3.54
CA LEU A 352 7.16 15.90 3.91
C LEU A 352 8.60 15.42 4.09
N ALA A 353 9.55 15.91 3.29
CA ALA A 353 10.96 15.64 3.49
C ALA A 353 11.46 16.32 4.77
N GLU A 354 10.99 17.53 5.06
CA GLU A 354 11.41 18.27 6.26
C GLU A 354 10.87 17.67 7.56
N ALA A 355 9.63 17.18 7.57
CA ALA A 355 9.10 16.43 8.71
C ALA A 355 9.95 15.16 8.99
N GLU A 356 10.50 14.56 7.94
CA GLU A 356 11.45 13.47 8.04
C GLU A 356 12.85 13.95 8.44
N VAL A 357 13.35 15.10 7.95
CA VAL A 357 14.68 15.67 8.22
C VAL A 357 14.77 16.33 9.59
N GLU A 358 13.69 16.91 10.11
CA GLU A 358 13.60 17.37 11.49
C GLU A 358 13.62 16.18 12.44
N GLN A 359 13.05 15.04 12.01
CA GLN A 359 13.30 13.75 12.65
C GLN A 359 14.66 13.15 12.32
N ALA A 360 15.28 13.46 11.17
CA ALA A 360 16.56 12.94 10.66
C ALA A 360 17.62 14.04 10.61
N ALA A 361 17.96 14.58 11.78
CA ALA A 361 18.94 15.64 11.93
C ALA A 361 20.31 15.25 11.32
N ALA A 362 20.88 16.21 10.58
CA ALA A 362 22.21 16.25 9.97
C ALA A 362 22.61 15.00 9.17
N LYS A 363 22.35 15.03 7.85
CA LYS A 363 22.89 14.07 6.89
C LYS A 363 24.40 13.93 7.06
N VAL A 364 24.81 12.84 7.71
CA VAL A 364 26.20 12.47 7.92
C VAL A 364 26.88 12.26 6.57
N PRO A 365 28.08 12.81 6.30
CA PRO A 365 28.78 12.60 5.03
C PRO A 365 28.99 11.11 4.74
N ASP A 366 28.80 10.69 3.48
CA ASP A 366 28.93 9.27 3.06
C ASP A 366 30.23 8.60 3.52
N ALA A 367 31.33 9.36 3.60
CA ALA A 367 32.63 8.86 4.06
C ALA A 367 32.62 8.32 5.50
N GLN A 368 31.71 8.81 6.35
CA GLN A 368 31.54 8.34 7.74
C GLN A 368 30.58 7.14 7.83
N LEU A 369 29.77 6.88 6.79
CA LEU A 369 28.84 5.76 6.75
C LEU A 369 29.52 4.44 6.38
N GLU A 370 30.58 4.50 5.56
CA GLU A 370 31.28 3.30 5.07
C GLU A 370 31.86 2.40 6.18
N PRO A 371 32.57 2.92 7.20
CA PRO A 371 33.06 2.10 8.30
C PRO A 371 31.94 1.37 9.06
N VAL A 372 30.85 2.08 9.35
CA VAL A 372 29.67 1.53 10.06
C VAL A 372 28.98 0.47 9.21
N ARG A 373 28.78 0.74 7.92
CA ARG A 373 28.21 -0.21 6.96
C ARG A 373 29.05 -1.48 6.89
N LYS A 374 30.38 -1.34 6.78
CA LYS A 374 31.31 -2.46 6.71
C LYS A 374 31.33 -3.28 8.01
N ALA A 375 31.30 -2.62 9.16
CA ALA A 375 31.23 -3.29 10.46
C ALA A 375 29.93 -4.09 10.60
N LEU A 376 28.77 -3.48 10.29
CA LEU A 376 27.47 -4.16 10.28
C LEU A 376 27.45 -5.35 9.33
N ASP A 377 27.91 -5.18 8.09
CA ASP A 377 27.94 -6.28 7.12
C ASP A 377 28.82 -7.45 7.58
N GLY A 378 29.94 -7.16 8.26
CA GLY A 378 30.81 -8.16 8.88
C GLY A 378 30.09 -9.01 9.92
N PHE A 379 29.34 -8.39 10.84
CA PHE A 379 28.58 -9.13 11.85
C PHE A 379 27.35 -9.84 11.27
N LEU A 380 26.65 -9.22 10.31
CA LEU A 380 25.44 -9.78 9.69
C LEU A 380 25.73 -10.96 8.76
N SER A 381 26.91 -10.99 8.14
CA SER A 381 27.33 -12.04 7.20
C SER A 381 27.70 -13.37 7.87
N LEU A 382 27.64 -13.48 9.20
CA LEU A 382 27.89 -14.73 9.91
C LEU A 382 26.83 -15.78 9.55
N ARG A 383 27.26 -16.86 8.87
CA ARG A 383 26.36 -17.92 8.41
C ARG A 383 25.82 -18.75 9.56
N GLY A 384 24.49 -18.77 9.69
CA GLY A 384 23.75 -19.66 10.57
C GLY A 384 22.95 -20.72 9.81
N PRO A 385 22.31 -21.66 10.53
CA PRO A 385 21.43 -22.66 9.92
C PRO A 385 20.20 -22.05 9.24
N GLY A 386 19.75 -20.87 9.69
CA GLY A 386 18.66 -20.11 9.07
C GLY A 386 19.10 -19.18 7.93
N GLY A 387 20.37 -19.22 7.53
CA GLY A 387 20.94 -18.31 6.56
C GLY A 387 21.77 -17.18 7.18
N TYR A 388 21.87 -16.05 6.48
CA TYR A 388 22.62 -14.88 6.92
C TYR A 388 22.03 -13.59 6.35
N TYR A 389 22.44 -12.46 6.90
CA TYR A 389 22.00 -11.14 6.44
C TYR A 389 23.17 -10.39 5.81
N ARG A 390 22.88 -9.44 4.92
CA ARG A 390 23.88 -8.51 4.40
C ARG A 390 23.33 -7.11 4.32
N MET A 391 24.17 -6.14 4.61
CA MET A 391 23.81 -4.74 4.45
C MET A 391 23.91 -4.35 2.98
N ASN A 392 22.80 -3.95 2.37
CA ASN A 392 22.79 -3.47 0.99
C ASN A 392 23.05 -1.96 0.94
N SER A 393 22.33 -1.19 1.75
CA SER A 393 22.44 0.27 1.82
C SER A 393 22.18 0.79 3.24
N LEU A 394 22.78 1.95 3.51
CA LEU A 394 22.63 2.73 4.74
C LEU A 394 22.62 4.21 4.33
N GLY A 395 21.53 4.92 4.57
CA GLY A 395 21.40 6.32 4.13
C GLY A 395 21.92 7.36 5.12
N GLY A 396 22.03 7.03 6.40
CA GLY A 396 22.53 7.97 7.40
C GLY A 396 22.66 7.39 8.81
N ILE A 397 23.25 8.17 9.70
CA ILE A 397 23.35 7.87 11.14
C ILE A 397 22.84 9.10 11.90
N GLN A 398 21.99 8.88 12.89
CA GLN A 398 21.49 9.93 13.76
C GLN A 398 21.48 9.46 15.22
N GLY A 399 22.45 9.93 16.00
CA GLY A 399 22.64 9.45 17.36
C GLY A 399 22.83 7.93 17.38
N ASN A 400 21.90 7.22 18.03
CA ASN A 400 21.92 5.75 18.13
C ASN A 400 21.08 5.03 17.05
N GLN A 401 20.57 5.77 16.06
CA GLN A 401 19.70 5.25 15.01
C GLN A 401 20.37 5.31 13.65
N LEU A 402 20.14 4.28 12.85
CA LEU A 402 20.57 4.12 11.47
C LEU A 402 19.39 4.42 10.56
N GLN A 403 19.59 5.23 9.53
CA GLN A 403 18.53 5.76 8.68
C GLN A 403 18.57 5.14 7.28
N LEU A 404 17.39 4.94 6.65
CA LEU A 404 17.19 4.40 5.31
C LEU A 404 18.00 3.12 5.07
N VAL A 405 17.71 2.10 5.88
CA VAL A 405 18.46 0.85 5.93
C VAL A 405 17.84 -0.17 4.98
N GLN A 406 18.69 -0.86 4.22
CA GLN A 406 18.28 -2.00 3.40
C GLN A 406 19.14 -3.22 3.71
N ILE A 407 18.50 -4.31 4.14
CA ILE A 407 19.15 -5.58 4.51
C ILE A 407 18.65 -6.69 3.60
N ASN A 408 19.57 -7.43 2.99
CA ASN A 408 19.26 -8.63 2.22
C ASN A 408 19.36 -9.87 3.10
N TRP A 409 18.30 -10.68 3.14
CA TRP A 409 18.28 -11.97 3.84
C TRP A 409 18.55 -13.09 2.84
N PHE A 410 19.62 -13.86 3.09
CA PHE A 410 20.00 -15.03 2.32
C PHE A 410 19.71 -16.31 3.11
N ASP A 411 19.29 -17.37 2.43
CA ASP A 411 19.18 -18.70 3.03
C ASP A 411 20.56 -19.37 3.23
N ALA A 412 20.57 -20.57 3.81
CA ALA A 412 21.81 -21.33 4.02
C ALA A 412 22.53 -21.71 2.71
N ALA A 413 21.83 -21.75 1.58
CA ALA A 413 22.40 -21.99 0.25
C ALA A 413 22.94 -20.70 -0.40
N GLY A 414 22.77 -19.54 0.24
CA GLY A 414 23.17 -18.24 -0.28
C GLY A 414 22.22 -17.66 -1.32
N ARG A 415 20.97 -18.14 -1.38
CA ARG A 415 19.93 -17.56 -2.24
C ARG A 415 19.23 -16.42 -1.51
N LEU A 416 18.97 -15.33 -2.23
CA LEU A 416 18.21 -14.21 -1.69
C LEU A 416 16.77 -14.66 -1.41
N VAL A 417 16.35 -14.54 -0.15
CA VAL A 417 15.00 -14.88 0.31
C VAL A 417 14.13 -13.64 0.28
N LYS A 418 14.58 -12.57 0.94
CA LYS A 418 13.85 -11.28 1.02
C LYS A 418 14.81 -10.12 1.15
N THR A 419 14.36 -8.95 0.73
CA THR A 419 14.99 -7.68 1.06
C THR A 419 14.14 -6.97 2.10
N ILE A 420 14.78 -6.44 3.14
CA ILE A 420 14.15 -5.75 4.26
C ILE A 420 14.55 -4.29 4.12
N GLU A 421 13.56 -3.42 3.96
CA GLU A 421 13.75 -1.98 3.80
C GLU A 421 13.14 -1.29 5.02
N ALA A 422 13.84 -0.36 5.65
CA ALA A 422 13.34 0.35 6.83
C ALA A 422 13.84 1.78 6.85
N ASP A 423 12.99 2.72 7.29
CA ASP A 423 13.43 4.10 7.46
C ASP A 423 14.40 4.21 8.65
N GLN A 424 14.17 3.44 9.72
CA GLN A 424 15.00 3.49 10.92
C GLN A 424 15.41 2.09 11.38
N MET A 425 16.62 1.98 11.92
CA MET A 425 17.10 0.79 12.62
C MET A 425 17.90 1.19 13.86
N GLU A 426 17.63 0.52 14.97
CA GLU A 426 18.38 0.62 16.21
C GLU A 426 19.05 -0.71 16.52
N VAL A 427 20.31 -0.68 16.96
CA VAL A 427 21.05 -1.88 17.35
C VAL A 427 21.09 -1.97 18.87
N GLN A 428 20.36 -2.94 19.42
CA GLN A 428 20.23 -3.16 20.85
C GLN A 428 21.14 -4.31 21.30
N LEU A 429 22.02 -4.04 22.26
CA LEU A 429 22.95 -4.99 22.81
C LEU A 429 22.48 -5.45 24.19
N TYR A 430 22.18 -6.75 24.32
CA TYR A 430 21.80 -7.35 25.60
C TYR A 430 23.00 -7.97 26.29
N LYS A 431 23.05 -7.88 27.63
CA LYS A 431 24.10 -8.48 28.47
C LYS A 431 24.33 -9.98 28.26
N LYS A 432 23.31 -10.70 27.79
CA LYS A 432 23.37 -12.15 27.51
C LYS A 432 24.07 -12.51 26.19
N GLY A 433 24.67 -11.54 25.49
CA GLY A 433 25.32 -11.77 24.19
C GLY A 433 24.35 -12.00 23.03
N THR A 434 23.17 -11.41 23.15
CA THR A 434 22.20 -11.31 22.06
C THR A 434 22.21 -9.88 21.55
N VAL A 435 22.28 -9.72 20.23
CA VAL A 435 22.11 -8.43 19.56
C VAL A 435 20.75 -8.46 18.88
N GLU A 436 19.95 -7.43 19.11
CA GLU A 436 18.66 -7.24 18.45
C GLU A 436 18.75 -6.04 17.51
N LEU A 437 18.35 -6.22 16.26
CA LEU A 437 18.15 -5.12 15.33
C LEU A 437 16.68 -4.78 15.33
N VAL A 438 16.33 -3.57 15.75
CA VAL A 438 14.96 -3.08 15.81
C VAL A 438 14.75 -2.16 14.61
N LEU A 439 14.06 -2.64 13.59
CA LEU A 439 13.76 -1.91 12.37
C LEU A 439 12.35 -1.32 12.46
N ARG A 440 12.20 -0.05 12.06
CA ARG A 440 10.92 0.68 12.13
C ARG A 440 10.53 1.27 10.78
N ASN A 441 9.21 1.39 10.58
CA ASN A 441 8.58 2.03 9.41
C ASN A 441 9.07 1.45 8.07
N GLY A 442 9.20 0.13 8.04
CA GLY A 442 9.77 -0.58 6.90
C GLY A 442 8.80 -1.53 6.21
N ALA A 443 9.33 -2.23 5.23
CA ALA A 443 8.64 -3.26 4.48
C ALA A 443 9.57 -4.40 4.09
N PHE A 444 8.99 -5.56 3.85
CA PHE A 444 9.61 -6.64 3.11
C PHE A 444 9.39 -6.45 1.63
N VAL A 445 10.42 -6.72 0.84
CA VAL A 445 10.36 -6.83 -0.61
C VAL A 445 10.69 -8.27 -0.99
N ASP A 446 9.73 -8.95 -1.59
CA ASP A 446 9.82 -10.35 -2.01
C ASP A 446 9.21 -10.50 -3.41
N GLY A 447 10.00 -10.94 -4.39
CA GLY A 447 9.53 -11.07 -5.78
C GLY A 447 9.01 -9.78 -6.41
N GLY A 448 9.43 -8.60 -5.90
CA GLY A 448 8.91 -7.29 -6.32
C GLY A 448 7.61 -6.86 -5.65
N GLN A 449 6.99 -7.73 -4.85
CA GLN A 449 5.87 -7.37 -3.99
C GLN A 449 6.40 -6.75 -2.71
N ARG A 450 5.81 -5.62 -2.29
CA ARG A 450 6.16 -4.95 -1.04
C ARG A 450 5.10 -5.23 0.02
N SER A 451 5.53 -5.47 1.26
CA SER A 451 4.62 -5.72 2.39
C SER A 451 5.13 -4.98 3.63
N PRO A 452 4.37 -4.02 4.19
CA PRO A 452 4.80 -3.25 5.35
C PRO A 452 5.01 -4.14 6.57
N PHE A 453 5.84 -3.68 7.52
CA PHE A 453 6.00 -4.36 8.81
C PHE A 453 4.69 -4.31 9.60
N TYR A 454 4.44 -5.37 10.38
CA TYR A 454 3.34 -5.36 11.33
C TYR A 454 3.61 -4.33 12.43
N ASN A 455 2.68 -3.40 12.66
CA ASN A 455 2.82 -2.28 13.59
C ASN A 455 4.09 -1.44 13.33
N ASP A 456 4.51 -1.33 12.07
CA ASP A 456 5.73 -0.62 11.67
C ASP A 456 7.00 -1.09 12.39
N LEU A 457 7.04 -2.33 12.88
CA LEU A 457 8.13 -2.84 13.68
C LEU A 457 8.55 -4.23 13.22
N PHE A 458 9.85 -4.40 12.97
CA PHE A 458 10.45 -5.69 12.72
C PHE A 458 11.71 -5.87 13.56
N ARG A 459 11.94 -7.09 14.05
CA ARG A 459 13.04 -7.39 14.96
C ARG A 459 13.84 -8.56 14.43
N ILE A 460 15.16 -8.38 14.34
CA ILE A 460 16.10 -9.45 13.98
C ILE A 460 16.94 -9.78 15.21
N TYR A 461 16.88 -11.03 15.65
CA TYR A 461 17.68 -11.52 16.78
C TYR A 461 18.92 -12.24 16.30
N LEU A 462 20.08 -11.68 16.60
CA LEU A 462 21.39 -12.29 16.34
C LEU A 462 21.88 -12.93 17.63
N THR A 463 21.76 -14.25 17.71
CA THR A 463 22.23 -15.02 18.88
C THR A 463 23.74 -15.30 18.79
N ARG A 464 24.40 -15.46 19.94
CA ARG A 464 25.81 -15.88 20.07
C ARG A 464 26.80 -14.91 19.41
N GLN A 465 26.53 -13.62 19.54
CA GLN A 465 27.39 -12.58 18.99
C GLN A 465 28.54 -12.24 19.96
N PRO A 466 29.75 -11.95 19.45
CA PRO A 466 30.88 -11.53 20.29
C PRO A 466 30.64 -10.10 20.81
N VAL A 467 30.04 -9.97 21.99
CA VAL A 467 29.66 -8.68 22.62
C VAL A 467 30.79 -7.66 22.64
N ALA A 468 32.00 -8.11 23.00
CA ALA A 468 33.18 -7.24 23.08
C ALA A 468 33.55 -6.64 21.71
N GLU A 469 33.33 -7.38 20.61
CA GLU A 469 33.61 -6.88 19.26
C GLU A 469 32.54 -5.87 18.82
N TRP A 470 31.27 -6.11 19.16
CA TRP A 470 30.20 -5.14 18.92
C TRP A 470 30.46 -3.83 19.67
N GLN A 471 30.80 -3.90 20.97
CA GLN A 471 31.13 -2.71 21.78
C GLN A 471 32.36 -1.96 21.28
N ALA A 472 33.34 -2.66 20.71
CA ALA A 472 34.54 -2.05 20.13
C ALA A 472 34.33 -1.50 18.71
N SER A 473 33.17 -1.75 18.09
CA SER A 473 32.86 -1.31 16.73
C SER A 473 32.42 0.15 16.70
N GLU A 474 32.43 0.74 15.49
CA GLU A 474 31.94 2.11 15.25
C GLU A 474 30.41 2.16 15.09
N ILE A 475 29.71 1.04 15.31
CA ILE A 475 28.26 0.96 15.15
C ILE A 475 27.60 1.72 16.32
N PRO A 476 26.61 2.59 16.06
CA PRO A 476 25.80 3.17 17.13
C PRO A 476 24.98 2.08 17.84
N LEU A 477 25.15 1.94 19.15
CA LEU A 477 24.53 0.89 19.98
C LEU A 477 23.69 1.49 21.10
N VAL A 478 22.63 0.76 21.47
CA VAL A 478 21.87 0.98 22.70
C VAL A 478 22.04 -0.24 23.60
N GLU A 479 22.58 -0.04 24.80
CA GLU A 479 22.68 -1.12 25.79
C GLU A 479 21.32 -1.31 26.47
N VAL A 480 20.84 -2.55 26.48
CA VAL A 480 19.57 -2.93 27.12
C VAL A 480 19.87 -3.84 28.31
N ASP A 481 19.37 -3.44 29.48
CA ASP A 481 19.72 -4.01 30.79
C ASP A 481 19.23 -5.42 31.07
#